data_AF-A0A925SXQ8-F1
#
_entry.id   AF-A0A925SXQ8-F1
#
_cell.length_a   1.000
_cell.length_b   1.000
_cell.length_c   1.000
_cell.angle_alpha   90.00
_cell.angle_beta   90.00
_cell.angle_gamma   90.00
#
_symmetry.space_group_name_H-M   'P 1'
#
loop_
_entity.id
_entity.type
_entity.pdbx_description
1 polymer ?
#
loop_
_entity_poly.entity_id
_entity_poly.type
_entity_poly.pdbx_seq_one_letter_code
_entity_poly.pdbx_strand_id
1 'polypeptide(L)'
;MFTSTTWMYVAAIAGGIVAAFRIYQNLQKLRTRRNDSWDERLIDQLRKRGSDPFKPHDIDFFLAFATVENAERLAGRLRSEGFDADVKDTPENGELRFSLHAHKSMKLTVPDMKEMSRRLTEAAKEFGGRYDGWSAKEFARPEIIEERMR
;
A
#
# COMPACT_ATOMS: atom_id res chain seq x y z
N MET A 1 49.30 8.54 7.74
CA MET A 1 48.66 8.69 9.07
C MET A 1 47.20 9.02 8.86
N PHE A 2 46.32 8.01 8.88
CA PHE A 2 44.87 8.26 8.95
C PHE A 2 44.53 8.60 10.41
N THR A 3 44.01 9.78 10.65
CA THR A 3 43.79 10.34 11.99
C THR A 3 42.59 9.70 12.66
N SER A 4 42.73 9.36 13.95
CA SER A 4 41.72 8.69 14.82
C SER A 4 40.31 9.29 14.77
N THR A 5 40.17 10.55 14.35
CA THR A 5 38.89 11.27 14.29
C THR A 5 37.95 10.70 13.24
N THR A 6 38.44 10.14 12.13
CA THR A 6 37.59 9.62 11.04
C THR A 6 36.76 8.41 11.49
N TRP A 7 37.32 7.55 12.35
CA TRP A 7 36.63 6.36 12.85
C TRP A 7 35.51 6.69 13.85
N MET A 8 35.65 7.77 14.63
CA MET A 8 34.59 8.24 15.54
C MET A 8 33.35 8.73 14.76
N TYR A 9 33.53 9.46 13.66
CA TYR A 9 32.41 9.91 12.82
C TYR A 9 31.70 8.74 12.13
N VAL A 10 32.45 7.75 11.64
CA VAL A 10 31.88 6.54 11.04
C VAL A 10 31.04 5.77 12.07
N ALA A 11 31.53 5.61 13.31
CA ALA A 11 30.78 4.94 14.37
C ALA A 11 29.49 5.70 14.77
N ALA A 12 29.55 7.03 14.85
CA ALA A 12 28.38 7.86 15.18
C ALA A 12 27.31 7.83 14.08
N ILE A 13 27.70 7.93 12.80
CA ILE A 13 26.79 7.80 11.66
C ILE A 13 26.18 6.40 11.61
N ALA A 14 26.98 5.36 11.83
CA ALA A 14 26.49 3.97 11.88
C ALA A 14 25.46 3.78 13.02
N GLY A 15 25.71 4.32 14.21
CA GLY A 15 24.77 4.28 15.34
C GLY A 15 23.44 4.98 15.03
N GLY A 16 23.49 6.14 14.38
CA GLY A 16 22.30 6.87 13.93
C GLY A 16 21.48 6.10 12.89
N ILE A 17 22.15 5.47 11.92
CA ILE A 17 21.50 4.63 10.90
C ILE A 17 20.82 3.42 11.54
N VAL A 18 21.44 2.75 12.50
CA VAL A 18 20.85 1.59 13.20
C VAL A 18 19.62 2.00 14.02
N ALA A 19 19.67 3.14 14.71
CA ALA A 19 18.53 3.66 15.47
C ALA A 19 17.36 4.04 14.53
N ALA A 20 17.63 4.75 13.44
CA ALA A 20 16.64 5.08 12.43
C ALA A 20 16.04 3.82 11.79
N PHE A 21 16.87 2.81 11.48
CA PHE A 21 16.42 1.53 10.96
C PHE A 21 15.54 0.78 11.96
N ARG A 22 15.86 0.79 13.26
CA ARG A 22 15.03 0.18 14.31
C ARG A 22 13.70 0.90 14.52
N ILE A 23 13.70 2.23 14.51
CA ILE A 23 12.48 3.04 14.60
C ILE A 23 11.60 2.77 13.36
N TYR A 24 12.19 2.75 12.18
CA TYR A 24 11.52 2.36 10.95
C TYR A 24 10.90 0.97 11.10
N GLN A 25 11.66 -0.05 11.50
CA GLN A 25 11.14 -1.42 11.68
C GLN A 25 10.00 -1.52 12.70
N ASN A 26 10.05 -0.81 13.83
CA ASN A 26 8.98 -0.84 14.82
C ASN A 26 7.69 -0.16 14.34
N LEU A 27 7.82 0.96 13.61
CA LEU A 27 6.68 1.60 12.96
C LEU A 27 6.04 0.68 11.90
N GLN A 28 6.84 -0.13 11.22
CA GLN A 28 6.34 -1.13 10.26
C GLN A 28 5.48 -2.20 10.93
N LYS A 29 5.93 -2.79 12.05
CA LYS A 29 5.17 -3.84 12.76
C LYS A 29 3.79 -3.37 13.22
N LEU A 30 3.68 -2.12 13.65
CA LEU A 30 2.40 -1.54 14.07
C LEU A 30 1.44 -1.34 12.88
N ARG A 31 1.96 -0.94 11.73
CA ARG A 31 1.16 -0.73 10.51
C ARG A 31 0.66 -2.05 9.91
N THR A 32 1.50 -3.09 9.85
CA THR A 32 1.07 -4.42 9.39
C THR A 32 -0.06 -4.95 10.27
N ARG A 33 0.08 -4.87 11.60
CA ARG A 33 -1.00 -5.26 12.54
C ARG A 33 -2.28 -4.46 12.34
N ARG A 34 -2.16 -3.15 12.07
CA ARG A 34 -3.31 -2.29 11.78
C ARG A 34 -4.03 -2.74 10.51
N ASN A 35 -3.28 -3.01 9.44
CA ASN A 35 -3.83 -3.50 8.18
C ASN A 35 -4.51 -4.86 8.36
N ASP A 36 -3.89 -5.80 9.08
CA ASP A 36 -4.50 -7.11 9.37
C ASP A 36 -5.85 -6.97 10.09
N SER A 37 -5.92 -6.10 11.09
CA SER A 37 -7.16 -5.84 11.84
C SER A 37 -8.21 -5.09 11.01
N TRP A 38 -7.78 -4.33 10.01
CA TRP A 38 -8.66 -3.59 9.12
C TRP A 38 -9.24 -4.51 8.05
N ASP A 39 -8.40 -5.38 7.45
CA ASP A 39 -8.80 -6.41 6.49
C ASP A 39 -9.87 -7.34 7.09
N GLU A 40 -9.65 -7.81 8.33
CA GLU A 40 -10.63 -8.63 9.05
C GLU A 40 -11.97 -7.93 9.25
N ARG A 41 -11.95 -6.64 9.65
CA ARG A 41 -13.18 -5.85 9.87
C ARG A 41 -13.95 -5.62 8.58
N LEU A 42 -13.27 -5.30 7.49
CA LEU A 42 -13.93 -5.01 6.22
C LEU A 42 -14.57 -6.28 5.63
N ILE A 43 -13.88 -7.41 5.74
CA ILE A 43 -14.40 -8.71 5.29
C ILE A 43 -15.59 -9.16 6.15
N ASP A 44 -15.53 -8.94 7.48
CA ASP A 44 -16.67 -9.21 8.37
C ASP A 44 -17.89 -8.35 8.03
N GLN A 45 -17.68 -7.07 7.70
CA GLN A 45 -18.75 -6.19 7.21
C GLN A 45 -19.35 -6.66 5.89
N LEU A 46 -18.54 -7.16 4.95
CA LEU A 46 -19.03 -7.72 3.68
C LEU A 46 -19.88 -8.96 3.89
N ARG A 47 -19.43 -9.89 4.74
CA ARG A 47 -20.21 -11.09 5.07
C ARG A 47 -21.55 -10.74 5.72
N LYS A 48 -21.56 -9.77 6.64
CA LYS A 48 -22.79 -9.30 7.31
C LYS A 48 -23.79 -8.67 6.34
N ARG A 49 -23.32 -8.09 5.23
CA ARG A 49 -24.17 -7.52 4.18
C ARG A 49 -24.64 -8.55 3.14
N GLY A 50 -24.26 -9.82 3.31
CA GLY A 50 -24.67 -10.90 2.41
C GLY A 50 -23.80 -11.05 1.16
N SER A 51 -22.64 -10.38 1.08
CA SER A 51 -21.69 -10.61 0.00
C SER A 51 -21.21 -12.06 0.09
N ASP A 52 -21.36 -12.82 -0.99
CA ASP A 52 -20.85 -14.19 -1.09
C ASP A 52 -19.31 -14.16 -1.18
N PRO A 53 -18.58 -14.60 -0.14
CA PRO A 53 -17.11 -14.55 -0.14
C PRO A 53 -16.48 -15.53 -1.14
N PHE A 54 -17.26 -16.44 -1.73
CA PHE A 54 -16.79 -17.39 -2.72
C PHE A 54 -16.84 -16.85 -4.15
N LYS A 55 -17.53 -15.73 -4.38
CA LYS A 55 -17.55 -15.05 -5.68
C LYS A 55 -16.32 -14.13 -5.81
N PRO A 56 -15.78 -13.97 -7.03
CA PRO A 56 -14.82 -12.91 -7.30
C PRO A 56 -15.44 -11.54 -7.03
N HIS A 57 -14.68 -10.68 -6.37
CA HIS A 57 -15.01 -9.30 -6.07
C HIS A 57 -14.02 -8.38 -6.78
N ASP A 58 -14.53 -7.25 -7.26
CA ASP A 58 -13.76 -6.20 -7.90
C ASP A 58 -13.08 -5.35 -6.81
N ILE A 59 -11.76 -5.49 -6.71
CA ILE A 59 -10.94 -4.83 -5.68
C ILE A 59 -10.02 -3.79 -6.29
N ASP A 60 -10.04 -2.59 -5.72
CA ASP A 60 -9.10 -1.51 -6.02
C ASP A 60 -8.09 -1.39 -4.88
N PHE A 61 -6.80 -1.43 -5.22
CA PHE A 61 -5.67 -1.27 -4.31
C PHE A 61 -5.03 0.11 -4.52
N PHE A 62 -4.71 0.79 -3.43
CA PHE A 62 -4.16 2.15 -3.46
C PHE A 62 -2.74 2.17 -2.91
N LEU A 63 -1.81 2.69 -3.71
CA LEU A 63 -0.41 2.84 -3.37
C LEU A 63 0.05 4.26 -3.69
N ALA A 64 0.83 4.90 -2.82
CA ALA A 64 1.28 6.27 -2.99
C ALA A 64 2.80 6.35 -3.14
N PHE A 65 3.27 7.20 -4.05
CA PHE A 65 4.67 7.38 -4.42
C PHE A 65 5.04 8.86 -4.54
N ALA A 66 6.30 9.18 -4.27
CA ALA A 66 6.83 10.53 -4.44
C ALA A 66 7.12 10.88 -5.91
N THR A 67 7.42 9.88 -6.75
CA THR A 67 7.75 10.07 -8.17
C THR A 67 6.88 9.21 -9.07
N VAL A 68 6.52 9.76 -10.22
CA VAL A 68 5.76 9.04 -11.27
C VAL A 68 6.56 7.85 -11.80
N GLU A 69 7.88 7.95 -11.89
CA GLU A 69 8.73 6.85 -12.38
C GLU A 69 8.65 5.61 -11.49
N ASN A 70 8.68 5.78 -10.17
CA ASN A 70 8.56 4.67 -9.23
C ASN A 70 7.15 4.07 -9.25
N ALA A 71 6.13 4.92 -9.35
CA ALA A 71 4.74 4.47 -9.50
C ALA A 71 4.56 3.64 -10.78
N GLU A 72 5.06 4.12 -11.92
CA GLU A 72 4.96 3.44 -13.22
C GLU A 72 5.76 2.15 -13.28
N ARG A 73 6.94 2.08 -12.65
CA ARG A 73 7.69 0.82 -12.56
C ARG A 73 6.89 -0.26 -11.84
N LEU A 74 6.28 0.07 -10.71
CA LEU A 74 5.42 -0.88 -10.01
C LEU A 74 4.14 -1.16 -10.80
N ALA A 75 3.53 -0.16 -11.43
CA ALA A 75 2.36 -0.33 -12.28
C ALA A 75 2.63 -1.31 -13.42
N GLY A 76 3.77 -1.19 -14.12
CA GLY A 76 4.19 -2.13 -15.16
C GLY A 76 4.34 -3.56 -14.65
N ARG A 77 4.94 -3.74 -13.47
CA ARG A 77 5.02 -5.05 -12.81
C ARG A 77 3.62 -5.60 -12.50
N LEU A 78 2.74 -4.81 -11.89
CA LEU A 78 1.38 -5.25 -11.55
C LEU A 78 0.56 -5.58 -12.79
N ARG A 79 0.70 -4.81 -13.88
CA ARG A 79 0.08 -5.12 -15.19
C ARG A 79 0.51 -6.49 -15.71
N SER A 80 1.79 -6.82 -15.61
CA SER A 80 2.30 -8.16 -16.00
C SER A 80 1.76 -9.30 -15.12
N GLU A 81 1.32 -8.98 -13.90
CA GLU A 81 0.70 -9.91 -12.95
C GLU A 81 -0.84 -9.98 -13.08
N GLY A 82 -1.39 -9.35 -14.12
CA GLY A 82 -2.82 -9.36 -14.44
C GLY A 82 -3.66 -8.37 -13.63
N PHE A 83 -3.06 -7.32 -13.07
CA PHE A 83 -3.80 -6.17 -12.55
C PHE A 83 -4.07 -5.18 -13.67
N ASP A 84 -5.20 -4.48 -13.60
CA ASP A 84 -5.37 -3.22 -14.33
C ASP A 84 -4.84 -2.09 -13.45
N ALA A 85 -3.73 -1.46 -13.85
CA ALA A 85 -3.03 -0.51 -12.99
C ALA A 85 -2.87 0.85 -13.68
N ASP A 86 -3.21 1.92 -12.97
CA ASP A 86 -3.18 3.30 -13.45
C ASP A 86 -2.51 4.22 -12.43
N VAL A 87 -1.71 5.18 -12.89
CA VAL A 87 -1.04 6.16 -12.03
C VAL A 87 -1.71 7.50 -12.18
N LYS A 88 -2.13 8.08 -11.06
CA LYS A 88 -2.79 9.38 -10.98
C LYS A 88 -1.92 10.37 -10.24
N ASP A 89 -1.87 11.58 -10.76
CA ASP A 89 -1.32 12.72 -10.05
C ASP A 89 -2.38 13.22 -9.04
N THR A 90 -2.00 13.27 -7.77
CA THR A 90 -2.85 13.59 -6.61
C THR A 90 -2.09 14.60 -5.73
N PRO A 91 -2.02 15.89 -6.14
CA PRO A 91 -1.23 16.92 -5.46
C PRO A 91 -1.61 17.10 -3.99
N GLU A 92 -2.85 16.80 -3.62
CA GLU A 92 -3.37 16.85 -2.25
C GLU A 92 -2.68 15.86 -1.29
N ASN A 93 -2.01 14.82 -1.81
CA ASN A 93 -1.28 13.83 -1.00
C ASN A 93 0.12 14.30 -0.55
N GLY A 94 0.50 15.55 -0.85
CA GLY A 94 1.74 16.16 -0.40
C GLY A 94 2.98 15.45 -0.94
N GLU A 95 3.83 14.93 -0.05
CA GLU A 95 5.10 14.28 -0.42
C GLU A 95 4.92 13.01 -1.27
N LEU A 96 3.78 12.32 -1.14
CA LEU A 96 3.45 11.13 -1.94
C LEU A 96 2.35 11.47 -2.97
N ARG A 97 2.68 12.39 -3.86
CA ARG A 97 1.78 12.97 -4.86
C ARG A 97 1.20 11.97 -5.86
N PHE A 98 1.89 10.89 -6.18
CA PHE A 98 1.43 9.96 -7.21
C PHE A 98 0.71 8.76 -6.60
N SER A 99 -0.57 8.60 -6.95
CA SER A 99 -1.40 7.48 -6.51
C SER A 99 -1.48 6.42 -7.61
N LEU A 100 -0.96 5.24 -7.35
CA LEU A 100 -1.13 4.04 -8.15
C LEU A 100 -2.39 3.31 -7.70
N HIS A 101 -3.34 3.17 -8.62
CA HIS A 101 -4.58 2.44 -8.47
C HIS A 101 -4.41 1.12 -9.20
N ALA A 102 -4.40 0.00 -8.47
CA ALA A 102 -4.29 -1.32 -9.06
C ALA A 102 -5.60 -2.09 -8.83
N HIS A 103 -6.24 -2.51 -9.89
CA HIS A 103 -7.52 -3.18 -9.89
C HIS A 103 -7.36 -4.67 -10.19
N LYS A 104 -8.06 -5.53 -9.43
CA LYS A 104 -8.09 -6.98 -9.68
C LYS A 104 -9.37 -7.61 -9.17
N SER A 105 -9.93 -8.51 -9.98
CA SER A 105 -11.01 -9.38 -9.55
C SER A 105 -10.44 -10.60 -8.81
N MET A 106 -10.80 -10.77 -7.53
CA MET A 106 -10.32 -11.91 -6.72
C MET A 106 -11.30 -12.30 -5.62
N LYS A 107 -11.14 -13.50 -5.07
CA LYS A 107 -11.93 -13.93 -3.90
C LYS A 107 -11.53 -13.12 -2.68
N LEU A 108 -12.54 -12.82 -1.88
CA LEU A 108 -12.40 -11.94 -0.72
C LEU A 108 -12.35 -12.77 0.57
N THR A 109 -11.25 -13.49 0.74
CA THR A 109 -10.98 -14.25 1.97
C THR A 109 -9.98 -13.52 2.85
N VAL A 110 -10.06 -13.68 4.17
CA VAL A 110 -9.13 -13.03 5.12
C VAL A 110 -7.67 -13.43 4.82
N PRO A 111 -7.34 -14.72 4.62
CA PRO A 111 -5.97 -15.11 4.30
C PRO A 111 -5.45 -14.49 3.00
N ASP A 112 -6.26 -14.49 1.94
CA ASP A 112 -5.84 -13.96 0.63
C ASP A 112 -5.63 -12.44 0.68
N MET A 113 -6.51 -11.72 1.38
CA MET A 113 -6.38 -10.26 1.52
C MET A 113 -5.19 -9.86 2.39
N LYS A 114 -4.93 -10.58 3.49
CA LYS A 114 -3.73 -10.34 4.31
C LYS A 114 -2.44 -10.57 3.51
N GLU A 115 -2.39 -11.66 2.75
CA GLU A 115 -1.24 -11.95 1.90
C GLU A 115 -1.06 -10.91 0.80
N MET A 116 -2.16 -10.47 0.16
CA MET A 116 -2.12 -9.41 -0.84
C MET A 116 -1.66 -8.07 -0.24
N SER A 117 -2.23 -7.66 0.90
CA SER A 117 -1.84 -6.46 1.64
C SER A 117 -0.35 -6.49 2.02
N ARG A 118 0.16 -7.63 2.50
CA ARG A 118 1.58 -7.82 2.82
C ARG A 118 2.45 -7.67 1.58
N ARG A 119 2.11 -8.38 0.51
CA ARG A 119 2.86 -8.39 -0.76
C ARG A 119 2.92 -7.01 -1.40
N LEU A 120 1.79 -6.30 -1.48
CA LEU A 120 1.73 -4.94 -2.04
C LEU A 120 2.46 -3.94 -1.14
N THR A 121 2.42 -4.13 0.18
CA THR A 121 3.23 -3.32 1.11
C THR A 121 4.73 -3.51 0.87
N GLU A 122 5.19 -4.73 0.62
CA GLU A 122 6.60 -5.02 0.30
C GLU A 122 6.99 -4.44 -1.06
N ALA A 123 6.16 -4.65 -2.08
CA ALA A 123 6.40 -4.11 -3.41
C ALA A 123 6.42 -2.58 -3.42
N ALA A 124 5.51 -1.91 -2.69
CA ALA A 124 5.52 -0.45 -2.57
C ALA A 124 6.86 0.06 -2.00
N LYS A 125 7.36 -0.59 -0.92
CA LYS A 125 8.60 -0.20 -0.27
C LYS A 125 9.83 -0.37 -1.15
N GLU A 126 9.87 -1.42 -1.98
CA GLU A 126 10.95 -1.67 -2.94
C GLU A 126 11.18 -0.44 -3.84
N PHE A 127 10.10 0.26 -4.20
CA PHE A 127 10.13 1.47 -5.02
C PHE A 127 9.97 2.77 -4.20
N GLY A 128 10.16 2.73 -2.89
CA GLY A 128 10.08 3.91 -2.01
C GLY A 128 8.68 4.49 -1.82
N GLY A 129 7.64 3.73 -2.15
CA GLY A 129 6.24 4.09 -1.94
C GLY A 129 5.61 3.49 -0.69
N ARG A 130 4.30 3.68 -0.56
CA ARG A 130 3.48 3.27 0.57
C ARG A 130 2.19 2.62 0.08
N TYR A 131 1.81 1.50 0.68
CA TYR A 131 0.47 0.93 0.50
C TYR A 131 -0.50 1.60 1.48
N ASP A 132 -1.60 2.15 0.94
CA ASP A 132 -2.59 2.90 1.71
C ASP A 132 -3.81 2.06 2.08
N GLY A 133 -4.12 1.03 1.28
CA GLY A 133 -5.20 0.09 1.55
C GLY A 133 -5.89 -0.38 0.28
N TRP A 134 -7.09 -0.94 0.44
CA TRP A 134 -7.92 -1.40 -0.67
C TRP A 134 -9.37 -0.99 -0.48
N SER A 135 -10.20 -1.10 -1.52
CA SER A 135 -11.66 -1.03 -1.42
C SER A 135 -12.28 -2.06 -2.37
N ALA A 136 -13.44 -2.62 -2.00
CA ALA A 136 -14.27 -3.35 -2.95
C ALA A 136 -15.28 -2.39 -3.57
N LYS A 137 -15.59 -2.54 -4.86
CA LYS A 137 -16.60 -1.70 -5.54
C LYS A 137 -17.96 -1.67 -4.83
N GLU A 138 -18.33 -2.72 -4.10
CA GLU A 138 -19.56 -2.76 -3.29
C GLU A 138 -19.58 -1.72 -2.14
N PHE A 139 -18.43 -1.10 -1.82
CA PHE A 139 -18.30 0.03 -0.88
C PHE A 139 -18.14 1.39 -1.55
N ALA A 140 -18.20 1.50 -2.89
CA ALA A 140 -18.36 2.80 -3.51
C ALA A 140 -19.72 3.36 -3.07
N ARG A 141 -19.70 4.29 -2.12
CA ARG A 141 -20.89 4.93 -1.57
C ARG A 141 -21.78 5.38 -2.74
N PRO A 142 -23.04 4.93 -2.84
CA PRO A 142 -23.91 5.28 -3.97
C PRO A 142 -24.13 6.80 -4.12
N GLU A 143 -23.88 7.58 -3.06
CA GLU A 143 -24.10 9.02 -3.04
C GLU A 143 -23.11 9.85 -3.88
N ILE A 144 -21.97 9.31 -4.35
CA ILE A 144 -20.97 10.09 -5.12
C ILE A 144 -21.11 9.92 -6.65
N ILE A 145 -21.85 8.91 -7.13
CA ILE A 145 -21.96 8.63 -8.57
C ILE A 145 -23.03 9.52 -9.25
N GLU A 146 -24.07 9.97 -8.53
CA GLU A 146 -25.11 10.82 -9.12
C GLU A 146 -24.68 12.28 -9.39
N GLU A 147 -23.68 12.79 -8.67
CA GLU A 147 -23.25 14.20 -8.81
C GLU A 147 -22.28 14.43 -9.99
N ARG A 148 -21.76 13.35 -10.60
CA ARG A 148 -20.87 13.44 -11.78
C ARG A 148 -21.58 13.19 -13.11
N MET A 149 -22.88 12.85 -13.09
CA MET A 149 -23.69 12.60 -14.29
C MET A 149 -24.81 13.64 -14.49
N ARG A 150 -24.75 14.78 -13.80
CA ARG A 150 -25.52 15.99 -14.15
C ARG A 150 -24.60 17.10 -14.62
#